data_AF-A0ABD2MR21-F1
#
_entry.id   AF-A0ABD2MR21-F1
#
_cell.length_a   1.000
_cell.length_b   1.000
_cell.length_c   1.000
_cell.angle_alpha   90.00
_cell.angle_beta   90.00
_cell.angle_gamma   90.00
#
_symmetry.space_group_name_H-M   'P 1'
#
loop_
_entity.id
_entity.type
_entity.pdbx_description
1 polymer ?
#
loop_
_entity_poly.entity_id
_entity_poly.type
_entity_poly.pdbx_seq_one_letter_code
_entity_poly.pdbx_strand_id
1 'polypeptide(L)'
;MEVNRLLGDEITYKVSIRKLSINSNVETKRIRLSDVLRLERIGDSEPPQNVSIDAVYELSCSRKLSDLEKAITNFNPENKINELKRIFTRLYHLKLSLERIHDDNVDIVTQTEVLIGWHEHLYIQSKKVFQDSVIREEEVSGLHISSLVASVPSLPEVVHTSSTRLPSRDVGADRVQNLITIMEEYNERQGGGSAQN
;
A
#
# COMPACT_ATOMS: atom_id res chain seq x y z
N MET A 1 9.33 3.41 11.71
CA MET A 1 8.84 3.56 10.32
C MET A 1 9.84 4.42 9.58
N GLU A 2 10.25 4.06 8.36
CA GLU A 2 11.31 4.77 7.63
C GLU A 2 10.73 5.81 6.66
N VAL A 3 10.64 7.07 7.09
CA VAL A 3 10.18 8.21 6.25
C VAL A 3 11.05 8.39 5.02
N ASN A 4 12.33 7.99 5.09
CA ASN A 4 13.30 8.05 4.01
C ASN A 4 12.88 7.27 2.75
N ARG A 5 11.93 6.34 2.88
CA ARG A 5 11.42 5.52 1.76
C ARG A 5 10.22 6.13 1.04
N LEU A 6 9.65 7.21 1.57
CA LEU A 6 8.58 7.96 0.92
C LEU A 6 9.12 8.88 -0.18
N LEU A 7 8.32 9.00 -1.24
CA LEU A 7 8.50 9.96 -2.32
C LEU A 7 8.11 11.38 -1.86
N GLY A 8 8.55 12.40 -2.59
CA GLY A 8 8.36 13.81 -2.21
C GLY A 8 6.89 14.26 -2.15
N ASP A 9 6.07 13.74 -3.05
CA ASP A 9 4.62 13.94 -3.09
C ASP A 9 3.94 13.21 -1.92
N GLU A 10 4.34 11.97 -1.61
CA GLU A 10 3.85 11.20 -0.47
C GLU A 10 4.16 11.92 0.85
N ILE A 11 5.37 12.48 1.00
CA ILE A 11 5.75 13.28 2.16
C ILE A 11 4.88 14.53 2.27
N THR A 12 4.73 15.26 1.16
CA THR A 12 3.94 16.49 1.14
C THR A 12 2.50 16.24 1.52
N TYR A 13 1.91 15.16 0.99
CA TYR A 13 0.59 14.69 1.38
C TYR A 13 0.53 14.28 2.85
N LYS A 14 1.45 13.44 3.36
CA LYS A 14 1.42 13.00 4.76
C LYS A 14 1.61 14.14 5.77
N VAL A 15 2.33 15.19 5.39
CA VAL A 15 2.46 16.45 6.14
C VAL A 15 1.17 17.25 6.10
N SER A 16 0.53 17.38 4.93
CA SER A 16 -0.71 18.16 4.80
C SER A 16 -1.85 17.57 5.62
N ILE A 17 -2.02 16.23 5.59
CA ILE A 17 -3.11 15.56 6.34
C ILE A 17 -2.96 15.68 7.86
N ARG A 18 -1.73 15.92 8.33
CA ARG A 18 -1.39 16.13 9.75
C ARG A 18 -1.40 17.61 10.13
N LYS A 19 -1.82 18.51 9.22
CA LYS A 19 -1.82 19.97 9.41
C LYS A 19 -0.43 20.51 9.79
N LEU A 20 0.63 19.83 9.36
CA LEU A 20 2.01 20.28 9.54
C LEU A 20 2.35 21.32 8.46
N SER A 21 3.27 22.24 8.76
CA SER A 21 3.64 23.31 7.82
C SER A 21 4.23 22.73 6.52
N ILE A 22 3.58 23.03 5.39
CA ILE A 22 3.91 22.53 4.04
C ILE A 22 4.99 23.37 3.34
N ASN A 23 5.24 24.60 3.78
CA ASN A 23 6.12 25.58 3.10
C ASN A 23 7.63 25.32 3.26
N SER A 24 8.02 24.18 3.82
CA SER A 24 9.43 23.81 4.02
C SER A 24 9.94 22.87 2.93
N ASN A 25 11.27 22.81 2.75
CA ASN A 25 11.90 21.84 1.85
C ASN A 25 11.59 20.38 2.26
N VAL A 26 11.82 19.45 1.33
CA VAL A 26 11.50 18.02 1.51
C VAL A 26 12.18 17.45 2.77
N GLU A 27 13.42 17.83 3.03
CA GLU A 27 14.17 17.34 4.20
C GLU A 27 13.52 17.75 5.52
N THR A 28 13.15 19.03 5.65
CA THR A 28 12.44 19.54 6.81
C THR A 28 11.09 18.82 7.00
N LYS A 29 10.40 18.53 5.90
CA LYS A 29 9.16 17.74 5.93
C LYS A 29 9.41 16.31 6.42
N ARG A 30 10.51 15.66 5.99
CA ARG A 30 10.89 14.31 6.44
C ARG A 30 11.13 14.27 7.94
N ILE A 31 11.90 15.22 8.47
CA ILE A 31 12.20 15.30 9.91
C ILE A 31 10.90 15.42 10.71
N ARG A 32 10.06 16.40 10.37
CA ARG A 32 8.77 16.63 11.06
C ARG A 32 7.84 15.42 10.98
N LEU A 33 7.73 14.82 9.81
CA LEU A 33 6.91 13.62 9.62
C LEU A 33 7.46 12.44 10.41
N SER A 34 8.78 12.29 10.48
CA SER A 34 9.44 11.23 11.27
C SER A 34 9.15 11.37 12.75
N ASP A 35 9.19 12.59 13.29
CA ASP A 35 8.86 12.86 14.69
C ASP A 35 7.41 12.49 15.00
N VAL A 36 6.46 12.91 14.16
CA VAL A 36 5.05 12.59 14.36
C VAL A 36 4.77 11.09 14.22
N LEU A 37 5.32 10.42 13.21
CA LEU A 37 5.15 8.97 13.06
C LEU A 37 5.78 8.18 14.20
N ARG A 38 6.85 8.70 14.83
CA ARG A 38 7.43 8.10 16.03
C ARG A 38 6.45 8.17 17.19
N LEU A 39 5.79 9.31 17.40
CA LEU A 39 4.75 9.49 18.42
C LEU A 39 3.53 8.61 18.14
N GLU A 40 3.10 8.52 16.89
CA GLU A 40 1.99 7.63 16.48
C GLU A 40 2.27 6.16 16.81
N ARG A 41 3.51 5.72 16.57
CA ARG A 41 3.91 4.34 16.85
C ARG A 41 3.91 3.99 18.34
N ILE A 42 4.24 4.95 19.21
CA ILE A 42 4.27 4.72 20.67
C ILE A 42 2.92 5.00 21.34
N GLY A 43 1.91 5.40 20.57
CA GLY A 43 0.56 5.69 21.07
C GLY A 43 0.41 7.10 21.66
N ASP A 44 1.43 7.95 21.59
CA ASP A 44 1.39 9.33 22.10
C ASP A 44 0.67 10.29 21.13
N SER A 45 0.36 9.85 19.92
CA SER A 45 -0.42 10.58 18.93
C SER A 45 -1.29 9.59 18.15
N GLU A 46 -2.48 9.98 17.74
CA GLU A 46 -3.29 9.17 16.83
C GLU A 46 -3.02 9.56 15.37
N PRO A 47 -3.03 8.59 14.44
CA PRO A 47 -3.04 8.91 13.02
C PRO A 47 -4.34 9.67 12.67
N PRO A 48 -4.29 10.63 11.74
CA PRO A 48 -5.48 11.40 11.37
C PRO A 48 -6.53 10.48 10.76
N GLN A 49 -7.71 10.41 11.39
CA GLN A 49 -8.83 9.57 10.95
C GLN A 49 -9.67 10.28 9.88
N ASN A 50 -10.08 11.52 10.15
CA ASN A 50 -10.93 12.31 9.27
C ASN A 50 -10.11 13.43 8.65
N VAL A 51 -9.80 13.31 7.36
CA VAL A 51 -9.16 14.38 6.60
C VAL A 51 -10.14 14.93 5.59
N SER A 52 -10.29 16.25 5.55
CA SER A 52 -11.04 16.95 4.50
C SER A 52 -10.18 16.99 3.23
N ILE A 53 -9.95 15.82 2.66
CA ILE A 53 -9.34 15.66 1.35
C ILE A 53 -10.41 15.07 0.46
N ASP A 54 -10.53 15.64 -0.73
CA ASP A 54 -11.40 15.14 -1.76
C ASP A 54 -11.10 13.66 -2.04
N ALA A 55 -12.11 12.80 -1.97
CA ALA A 55 -11.97 11.39 -2.28
C ALA A 55 -11.38 11.19 -3.70
N VAL A 56 -11.64 12.10 -4.63
CA VAL A 56 -11.03 12.11 -5.96
C VAL A 56 -9.51 12.28 -5.91
N TYR A 57 -8.99 13.04 -4.95
CA TYR A 57 -7.56 13.17 -4.75
C TYR A 57 -6.95 11.88 -4.15
N GLU A 58 -7.69 11.18 -3.29
CA GLU A 58 -7.28 9.87 -2.75
C GLU A 58 -7.29 8.76 -3.82
N LEU A 59 -8.12 8.86 -4.86
CA LEU A 59 -8.08 7.95 -6.02
C LEU A 59 -6.75 8.01 -6.79
N SER A 60 -5.88 8.98 -6.50
CA SER A 60 -4.46 8.95 -6.92
C SER A 60 -3.70 7.71 -6.41
N CYS A 61 -4.26 6.96 -5.46
CA CYS A 61 -3.77 5.65 -5.04
C CYS A 61 -3.63 4.66 -6.20
N SER A 62 -4.48 4.74 -7.23
CA SER A 62 -4.41 3.89 -8.44
C SER A 62 -3.02 3.94 -9.12
N ARG A 63 -2.51 5.15 -9.38
CA ARG A 63 -1.18 5.36 -9.96
C ARG A 63 -0.07 4.76 -9.08
N LYS A 64 -0.18 4.95 -7.77
CA LYS A 64 0.81 4.46 -6.80
C LYS A 64 0.82 2.93 -6.71
N LEU A 65 -0.36 2.29 -6.81
CA LEU A 65 -0.48 0.84 -6.90
C LEU A 65 0.16 0.32 -8.19
N SER A 66 -0.08 0.96 -9.34
CA SER A 66 0.60 0.61 -10.60
C SER A 66 2.13 0.74 -10.51
N ASP A 67 2.64 1.80 -9.88
CA ASP A 67 4.08 1.96 -9.67
C ASP A 67 4.67 0.89 -8.73
N LEU A 68 3.88 0.42 -7.75
CA LEU A 68 4.28 -0.66 -6.86
C LEU A 68 4.25 -2.02 -7.54
N GLU A 69 3.26 -2.27 -8.38
CA GLU A 69 3.20 -3.46 -9.21
C GLU A 69 4.48 -3.57 -10.06
N LYS A 70 4.85 -2.49 -10.76
CA LYS A 70 6.11 -2.44 -11.52
C LYS A 70 7.33 -2.69 -10.64
N ALA A 71 7.37 -2.19 -9.41
CA ALA A 71 8.47 -2.42 -8.48
C ALA A 71 8.53 -3.88 -8.01
N ILE A 72 7.39 -4.54 -7.82
CA ILE A 72 7.28 -5.95 -7.45
C ILE A 72 7.69 -6.84 -8.64
N THR A 73 7.25 -6.53 -9.86
CA THR A 73 7.63 -7.26 -11.08
C THR A 73 9.12 -7.15 -11.36
N ASN A 74 9.70 -5.96 -11.19
CA ASN A 74 11.12 -5.69 -11.41
C ASN A 74 11.95 -5.80 -10.13
N PHE A 75 11.53 -6.65 -9.19
CA PHE A 75 12.19 -6.78 -7.89
C PHE A 75 13.66 -7.16 -8.08
N ASN A 76 14.56 -6.38 -7.46
CA ASN A 76 16.00 -6.64 -7.52
C ASN A 76 16.42 -7.58 -6.36
N PRO A 77 16.75 -8.86 -6.63
CA PRO A 77 17.15 -9.81 -5.59
C PRO A 77 18.47 -9.43 -4.90
N GLU A 78 19.39 -8.75 -5.61
CA GLU A 78 20.68 -8.32 -5.05
C GLU A 78 20.52 -7.28 -3.93
N ASN A 79 19.40 -6.55 -3.93
CA ASN A 79 19.06 -5.56 -2.90
C ASN A 79 17.74 -5.89 -2.18
N LYS A 80 17.42 -7.19 -2.06
CA LYS A 80 16.11 -7.68 -1.62
C LYS A 80 15.59 -7.06 -0.33
N ILE A 81 16.44 -6.88 0.69
CA ILE A 81 16.01 -6.35 2.01
C ILE A 81 15.52 -4.91 1.87
N ASN A 82 16.24 -4.07 1.11
CA ASN A 82 15.86 -2.68 0.95
C ASN A 82 14.68 -2.53 0.00
N GLU A 83 14.63 -3.30 -1.10
CA GLU A 83 13.47 -3.29 -2.00
C GLU A 83 12.20 -3.73 -1.26
N LEU A 84 12.28 -4.80 -0.48
CA LEU A 84 11.16 -5.29 0.33
C LEU A 84 10.67 -4.24 1.33
N LYS A 85 11.58 -3.66 2.12
CA LYS A 85 11.24 -2.59 3.07
C LYS A 85 10.60 -1.39 2.38
N ARG A 86 11.07 -1.03 1.18
CA ARG A 86 10.52 0.07 0.36
C ARG A 86 9.10 -0.26 -0.11
N ILE A 87 8.90 -1.43 -0.70
CA ILE A 87 7.58 -1.90 -1.17
C ILE A 87 6.59 -1.96 -0.01
N PHE A 88 6.92 -2.62 1.10
CA PHE A 88 6.02 -2.73 2.24
C PHE A 88 5.70 -1.39 2.90
N THR A 89 6.68 -0.49 3.01
CA THR A 89 6.42 0.85 3.56
C THR A 89 5.39 1.60 2.71
N ARG A 90 5.55 1.58 1.38
CA ARG A 90 4.62 2.22 0.45
C ARG A 90 3.24 1.56 0.46
N LEU A 91 3.17 0.23 0.45
CA LEU A 91 1.92 -0.51 0.59
C LEU A 91 1.20 -0.16 1.90
N TYR A 92 1.91 -0.08 3.02
CA TYR A 92 1.32 0.30 4.31
C TYR A 92 0.72 1.71 4.25
N HIS A 93 1.41 2.68 3.65
CA HIS A 93 0.88 4.03 3.53
C HIS A 93 -0.32 4.13 2.60
N LEU A 94 -0.39 3.31 1.56
CA LEU A 94 -1.56 3.21 0.69
C LEU A 94 -2.75 2.59 1.41
N LYS A 95 -2.54 1.49 2.15
CA LYS A 95 -3.58 0.90 3.01
C LYS A 95 -4.21 1.94 3.91
N LEU A 96 -3.39 2.66 4.68
CA LEU A 96 -3.89 3.71 5.55
C LEU A 96 -4.64 4.81 4.80
N SER A 97 -4.33 5.05 3.52
CA SER A 97 -5.00 6.10 2.73
C SER A 97 -6.33 5.63 2.19
N LEU A 98 -6.40 4.40 1.68
CA LEU A 98 -7.64 3.75 1.27
C LEU A 98 -8.62 3.59 2.45
N GLU A 99 -8.13 3.21 3.63
CA GLU A 99 -8.95 3.07 4.84
C GLU A 99 -9.58 4.39 5.33
N ARG A 100 -9.05 5.54 4.89
CA ARG A 100 -9.62 6.86 5.24
C ARG A 100 -10.69 7.33 4.26
N ILE A 101 -10.84 6.68 3.10
CA ILE A 101 -11.82 7.08 2.11
C ILE A 101 -13.20 6.61 2.61
N HIS A 102 -13.96 7.57 3.15
CA HIS A 102 -15.35 7.39 3.52
C HIS A 102 -16.16 8.41 2.72
N ASP A 103 -16.98 7.90 1.79
CA ASP A 103 -17.80 8.71 0.90
C ASP A 103 -19.18 8.06 0.77
N ASP A 104 -20.24 8.87 0.67
CA ASP A 104 -21.60 8.39 0.47
C ASP A 104 -21.88 8.07 -1.01
N ASN A 105 -21.01 8.51 -1.92
CA ASN A 105 -21.11 8.22 -3.34
C ASN A 105 -20.72 6.77 -3.64
N VAL A 106 -21.70 6.00 -4.13
CA VAL A 106 -21.55 4.58 -4.50
C VAL A 106 -20.40 4.33 -5.48
N ASP A 107 -20.16 5.25 -6.42
CA ASP A 107 -19.07 5.09 -7.39
C ASP A 107 -17.69 5.18 -6.71
N ILE A 108 -17.55 6.08 -5.75
CA ILE A 108 -16.31 6.29 -4.98
C ILE A 108 -16.06 5.11 -4.04
N VAL A 109 -17.12 4.61 -3.39
CA VAL A 109 -17.04 3.41 -2.54
C VAL A 109 -16.61 2.21 -3.37
N THR A 110 -17.23 1.99 -4.53
CA THR A 110 -16.91 0.87 -5.42
C THR A 110 -15.46 0.95 -5.90
N GLN A 111 -14.99 2.13 -6.30
CA GLN A 111 -13.59 2.31 -6.70
C GLN A 111 -12.62 2.08 -5.55
N THR A 112 -12.96 2.53 -4.34
CA THR A 112 -12.16 2.27 -3.14
C THR A 112 -12.04 0.77 -2.86
N GLU A 113 -13.13 0.01 -2.95
CA GLU A 113 -13.12 -1.45 -2.79
C GLU A 113 -12.21 -2.14 -3.81
N VAL A 114 -12.25 -1.71 -5.09
CA VAL A 114 -11.35 -2.21 -6.14
C VAL A 114 -9.89 -1.94 -5.80
N LEU A 115 -9.56 -0.72 -5.34
CA LEU A 115 -8.19 -0.35 -4.97
C LEU A 115 -7.69 -1.11 -3.73
N ILE A 116 -8.58 -1.42 -2.78
CA ILE A 116 -8.26 -2.28 -1.63
C ILE A 116 -7.94 -3.69 -2.10
N GLY A 117 -8.75 -4.28 -2.99
CA GLY A 117 -8.48 -5.59 -3.56
C GLY A 117 -7.13 -5.65 -4.32
N TRP A 118 -6.82 -4.62 -5.10
CA TRP A 118 -5.53 -4.52 -5.79
C TRP A 118 -4.37 -4.38 -4.80
N HIS A 119 -4.53 -3.58 -3.74
CA HIS A 119 -3.54 -3.46 -2.67
C HIS A 119 -3.25 -4.82 -2.01
N GLU A 120 -4.28 -5.58 -1.64
CA GLU A 120 -4.14 -6.89 -1.02
C GLU A 120 -3.43 -7.88 -1.95
N HIS A 121 -3.77 -7.85 -3.24
CA HIS A 121 -3.09 -8.64 -4.27
C HIS A 121 -1.59 -8.33 -4.32
N LEU A 122 -1.20 -7.05 -4.41
CA LEU A 122 0.20 -6.64 -4.44
C LEU A 122 0.94 -7.00 -3.16
N TYR A 123 0.27 -6.91 -2.01
CA TYR A 123 0.86 -7.34 -0.73
C TYR A 123 1.18 -8.83 -0.72
N ILE A 124 0.28 -9.68 -1.21
CA ILE A 124 0.52 -11.13 -1.35
C ILE A 124 1.65 -11.40 -2.36
N GLN A 125 1.63 -10.77 -3.53
CA GLN A 125 2.67 -10.93 -4.55
C GLN A 125 4.05 -10.55 -4.03
N SER A 126 4.16 -9.43 -3.31
CA SER A 126 5.44 -8.98 -2.75
C SER A 126 6.03 -9.97 -1.74
N LYS A 127 5.18 -10.64 -0.93
CA LYS A 127 5.61 -11.70 -0.03
C LYS A 127 6.14 -12.91 -0.79
N LYS A 128 5.43 -13.32 -1.85
CA LYS A 128 5.82 -14.46 -2.69
C LYS A 128 7.16 -14.22 -3.37
N VAL A 129 7.32 -13.07 -4.04
CA VAL A 129 8.59 -12.69 -4.70
C VAL A 129 9.76 -12.70 -3.71
N PHE A 130 9.54 -12.22 -2.49
CA PHE A 130 10.56 -12.27 -1.45
C PHE A 130 10.91 -13.70 -1.04
N GLN A 131 9.91 -14.55 -0.77
CA GLN A 131 10.12 -15.96 -0.43
C GLN A 131 10.91 -16.68 -1.53
N ASP A 132 10.52 -16.51 -2.79
CA ASP A 132 11.19 -17.10 -3.94
C ASP A 132 12.65 -16.63 -4.06
N SER A 133 12.93 -15.36 -3.73
CA SER A 133 14.30 -14.82 -3.72
C SER A 133 15.19 -15.40 -2.62
N VAL A 134 14.61 -15.78 -1.47
CA VAL A 134 15.34 -16.40 -0.37
C VAL A 134 15.64 -17.87 -0.69
N ILE A 135 14.65 -18.61 -1.19
CA ILE A 135 14.81 -20.03 -1.55
C ILE A 135 15.91 -20.21 -2.60
N ARG A 136 15.93 -19.38 -3.65
CA ARG A 136 16.97 -19.45 -4.69
C ARG A 136 18.38 -19.22 -4.15
N GLU A 137 18.55 -18.37 -3.14
CA GLU A 137 19.86 -18.19 -2.52
C GLU A 137 20.29 -19.40 -1.70
N GLU A 138 19.37 -20.05 -0.97
CA GLU A 138 19.67 -21.29 -0.23
C GLU A 138 20.08 -22.42 -1.18
N GLU A 139 19.39 -22.56 -2.31
CA GLU A 139 19.72 -23.55 -3.36
C GLU A 139 21.11 -23.31 -3.96
N VAL A 140 21.48 -22.05 -4.22
CA VAL A 140 22.77 -21.68 -4.83
C VAL A 140 23.92 -21.75 -3.82
N SER A 141 23.67 -21.44 -2.55
CA SER A 141 24.72 -21.39 -1.52
C SER A 141 24.92 -22.71 -0.76
N GLY A 142 24.02 -23.69 -0.91
CA GLY A 142 24.09 -24.99 -0.22
C GLY A 142 24.02 -24.90 1.30
N LEU A 143 23.68 -23.72 1.84
CA LEU A 143 23.56 -23.41 3.25
C LEU A 143 22.09 -23.26 3.61
N HIS A 144 21.61 -24.05 4.58
CA HIS A 144 20.29 -23.86 5.18
C HIS A 144 20.29 -22.57 6.02
N ILE A 145 19.78 -21.47 5.46
CA ILE A 145 19.64 -20.19 6.17
C ILE A 145 18.22 -20.09 6.74
N SER A 146 17.83 -21.07 7.57
CA SER A 146 16.52 -21.12 8.24
C SER A 146 16.28 -19.99 9.26
N SER A 147 17.10 -18.94 9.29
CA SER A 147 17.08 -17.85 10.27
C SER A 147 16.64 -16.48 9.74
N LEU A 148 16.58 -16.25 8.43
CA LEU A 148 16.33 -14.90 7.89
C LEU A 148 14.84 -14.51 7.81
N VAL A 149 13.92 -15.49 7.76
CA VAL A 149 12.48 -15.24 7.72
C VAL A 149 11.97 -14.62 9.03
N ALA A 150 12.65 -14.86 10.15
CA ALA A 150 12.31 -14.30 11.46
C ALA A 150 12.64 -12.81 11.63
N SER A 151 13.38 -12.20 10.68
CA SER A 151 13.81 -10.79 10.75
C SER A 151 12.99 -9.84 9.88
N VAL A 152 11.95 -10.35 9.20
CA VAL A 152 10.94 -9.45 8.61
C VAL A 152 10.25 -8.77 9.79
N PRO A 153 10.31 -7.43 9.92
CA PRO A 153 9.57 -6.76 10.97
C PRO A 153 8.10 -7.15 10.80
N SER A 154 7.56 -7.86 11.78
CA SER A 154 6.13 -8.02 11.91
C SER A 154 5.55 -6.61 11.84
N LEU A 155 4.76 -6.35 10.79
CA LEU A 155 3.84 -5.23 10.87
C LEU A 155 3.06 -5.41 12.17
N PRO A 156 2.83 -4.34 12.95
CA PRO A 156 2.11 -4.45 14.21
C PRO A 156 0.86 -5.29 13.96
N GLU A 157 0.73 -6.38 14.73
CA GLU A 157 -0.47 -7.20 14.72
C GLU A 157 -1.64 -6.23 14.86
N VAL A 158 -2.45 -6.15 13.82
CA VAL A 158 -3.69 -5.40 13.89
C VAL A 158 -4.52 -6.16 14.90
N VAL A 159 -4.55 -5.66 16.13
CA VAL A 159 -5.59 -5.99 17.08
C VAL A 159 -6.87 -5.57 16.36
N HIS A 160 -7.55 -6.55 15.76
CA HIS A 160 -8.93 -6.41 15.35
C HIS A 160 -9.68 -6.10 16.64
N THR A 161 -9.82 -4.81 16.96
CA THR A 161 -10.78 -4.37 17.96
C THR A 161 -12.12 -4.64 17.31
N SER A 162 -12.67 -5.80 17.67
CA SER A 162 -14.03 -6.22 17.38
C SER A 162 -14.96 -5.08 17.77
N SER A 163 -15.37 -4.28 16.80
CA SER A 163 -16.40 -3.27 17.00
C SER A 163 -17.47 -3.42 15.93
N THR A 164 -18.61 -3.88 16.43
CA THR A 164 -19.94 -3.99 15.79
C THR A 164 -20.10 -4.97 14.62
N ARG A 165 -20.75 -6.09 14.97
CA ARG A 165 -21.41 -7.05 14.07
C ARG A 165 -22.14 -6.33 12.93
N LEU A 166 -21.69 -6.56 11.70
CA LEU A 166 -22.57 -6.54 10.54
C LEU A 166 -22.95 -8.00 10.19
N PRO A 167 -24.18 -8.25 9.71
CA PRO A 167 -24.67 -9.60 9.50
C PRO A 167 -23.89 -10.27 8.37
N SER A 168 -23.38 -11.46 8.67
CA SER A 168 -22.79 -12.40 7.72
C SER A 168 -23.76 -12.65 6.57
N ARG A 169 -23.48 -12.01 5.42
CA ARG A 169 -23.97 -12.48 4.12
C ARG A 169 -22.83 -13.25 3.49
N ASP A 170 -23.09 -14.51 3.16
CA ASP A 170 -22.30 -15.28 2.19
C ASP A 170 -22.10 -14.42 0.95
N VAL A 171 -20.86 -13.97 0.74
CA VAL A 171 -20.46 -13.30 -0.50
C VAL A 171 -19.57 -14.29 -1.23
N GLY A 172 -20.22 -15.13 -2.02
CA GLY A 172 -19.61 -16.22 -2.78
C GLY A 172 -18.69 -15.74 -3.90
N ALA A 173 -17.98 -16.71 -4.48
CA ALA A 173 -17.02 -16.59 -5.57
C ALA A 173 -17.45 -15.70 -6.75
N ASP A 174 -18.76 -15.46 -6.92
CA ASP A 174 -19.34 -14.57 -7.93
C ASP A 174 -18.83 -13.12 -7.83
N ARG A 175 -18.53 -12.59 -6.64
CA ARG A 175 -17.99 -11.22 -6.51
C ARG A 175 -16.54 -11.09 -6.97
N VAL A 176 -15.73 -12.14 -6.76
CA VAL A 176 -14.34 -12.17 -7.22
C VAL A 176 -14.29 -12.25 -8.74
N GLN A 177 -15.17 -13.05 -9.34
CA GLN A 177 -15.28 -13.12 -10.80
C GLN A 177 -15.75 -11.79 -11.39
N ASN A 178 -16.70 -11.10 -10.73
CA ASN A 178 -17.15 -9.78 -11.18
C ASN A 178 -16.04 -8.72 -11.11
N LEU A 179 -15.19 -8.77 -10.08
CA LEU A 179 -14.03 -7.89 -9.94
C LEU A 179 -12.98 -8.14 -11.04
N ILE A 180 -12.73 -9.40 -11.41
CA ILE A 180 -11.83 -9.75 -12.52
C ILE A 180 -12.36 -9.18 -13.83
N THR A 181 -13.66 -9.37 -14.12
CA THR A 181 -14.30 -8.84 -15.35
C THR A 181 -14.20 -7.31 -15.42
N ILE A 182 -14.43 -6.60 -14.31
CA ILE A 182 -14.35 -5.13 -14.27
C ILE A 182 -12.90 -4.65 -14.49
N MET A 183 -11.89 -5.37 -13.97
CA MET A 183 -10.49 -5.05 -14.19
C MET A 183 -10.05 -5.28 -15.65
N GLU A 184 -10.57 -6.32 -16.31
CA GLU A 184 -10.33 -6.58 -17.73
C GLU A 184 -10.94 -5.47 -18.61
N GLU A 185 -12.19 -5.08 -18.36
CA GLU A 185 -12.86 -4.00 -19.10
C GLU A 185 -12.16 -2.64 -18.93
N TYR A 186 -11.64 -2.34 -17.72
CA TYR A 186 -10.88 -1.11 -17.48
C TYR A 186 -9.58 -1.08 -18.29
N ASN A 187 -8.86 -2.21 -18.34
CA ASN A 187 -7.61 -2.32 -19.10
C ASN A 187 -7.84 -2.22 -20.62
N GLU A 188 -8.94 -2.78 -21.14
CA GLU A 188 -9.31 -2.62 -22.55
C GLU A 188 -9.61 -1.16 -22.92
N ARG A 189 -10.29 -0.42 -22.03
CA ARG A 189 -10.60 1.01 -22.25
C ARG A 189 -9.38 1.91 -22.18
N GLN A 190 -8.34 1.53 -21.42
CA GLN A 190 -7.08 2.28 -21.34
C GLN A 190 -6.06 1.85 -22.42
N GLY A 191 -6.20 0.64 -22.98
CA GLY A 191 -5.31 0.09 -24.01
C GLY A 191 -5.76 0.31 -25.46
N GLY A 192 -7.03 0.68 -25.70
CA GLY A 192 -7.63 0.84 -27.04
C GLY A 192 -7.25 2.12 -27.81
N GLY A 193 -6.12 2.75 -27.50
CA GLY A 193 -5.65 3.99 -28.10
C GLY A 193 -4.41 3.82 -28.97
N SER A 194 -4.34 2.80 -29.83
CA SER A 194 -3.34 2.78 -30.91
C SER A 194 -3.76 1.93 -32.09
N ALA A 195 -3.60 2.55 -33.26
CA ALA A 195 -3.73 2.03 -34.62
C ALA A 195 -5.16 1.92 -35.17
N GLN A 196 -5.60 2.98 -35.84
CA GLN A 196 -5.97 2.86 -37.25
C GLN A 196 -5.73 4.19 -37.98
N ASN A 197 -5.08 4.05 -39.14
CA ASN A 197 -4.73 5.07 -40.14
C ASN A 197 -5.95 5.86 -40.65
#